data_AF-A0AA43D563-F1
#
_entry.id   AF-A0AA43D563-F1
#
_cell.length_a   1.000
_cell.length_b   1.000
_cell.length_c   1.000
_cell.angle_alpha   90.00
_cell.angle_beta   90.00
_cell.angle_gamma   90.00
#
_symmetry.space_group_name_H-M   'P 1'
#
loop_
_entity.id
_entity.type
_entity.pdbx_description
1 polymer ?
#
loop_
_entity_poly.entity_id
_entity_poly.type
_entity_poly.pdbx_seq_one_letter_code
_entity_poly.pdbx_strand_id
1 'polypeptide(L)'
;MEVSSENTIPVWSLLVYGTIVVGLVIAMLGLSFVLGQRHKERATNEPYEGGILSTGSARLRFSSQFYLIAMLFVIFDVETIFIFSWAIAFEELGWFGYIGVSVFVILLFVVLIYEWRNGALDFGPDGKKILKAYKKLTGKTKAL
;
A
#
# COMPACT_ATOMS: atom_id res chain seq x y z
N MET A 1 -30.03 17.15 37.67
CA MET A 1 -29.82 17.01 36.21
C MET A 1 -28.86 15.84 36.05
N GLU A 2 -29.43 14.64 36.01
CA GLU A 2 -28.67 13.39 35.86
C GLU A 2 -28.06 13.39 34.46
N VAL A 3 -26.73 13.39 34.39
CA VAL A 3 -26.04 13.07 33.14
C VAL A 3 -26.24 11.58 32.94
N SER A 4 -27.21 11.24 32.11
CA SER A 4 -27.44 9.89 31.59
C SER A 4 -26.12 9.37 31.03
N SER A 5 -25.56 8.38 31.72
CA SER A 5 -24.41 7.57 31.29
C SER A 5 -24.83 6.63 30.16
N GLU A 6 -25.23 7.22 29.03
CA GLU A 6 -25.69 6.52 27.86
C GLU A 6 -24.46 6.14 27.01
N ASN A 7 -24.04 4.88 27.13
CA ASN A 7 -23.17 4.18 26.20
C ASN A 7 -21.84 4.86 25.86
N THR A 8 -21.00 5.14 26.87
CA THR A 8 -19.56 5.14 26.62
C THR A 8 -19.19 3.71 26.23
N ILE A 9 -18.90 3.43 24.95
CA ILE A 9 -18.21 2.19 24.60
C ILE A 9 -17.03 2.10 25.56
N PRO A 10 -16.93 1.04 26.38
CA PRO A 10 -15.87 0.95 27.35
C PRO A 10 -14.56 0.80 26.57
N VAL A 11 -13.90 1.92 26.28
CA VAL A 11 -12.60 1.98 25.60
C VAL A 11 -11.60 1.10 26.37
N TRP A 12 -11.80 0.99 27.69
CA TRP A 12 -11.14 0.02 28.55
C TRP A 12 -11.24 -1.43 28.05
N SER A 13 -12.43 -1.89 27.66
CA SER A 13 -12.63 -3.25 27.13
C SER A 13 -11.88 -3.46 25.82
N LEU A 14 -11.80 -2.44 24.96
CA LEU A 14 -11.01 -2.49 23.72
C LEU A 14 -9.50 -2.57 24.02
N LEU A 15 -9.01 -1.78 24.97
CA LEU A 15 -7.60 -1.80 25.39
C LEU A 15 -7.21 -3.13 26.03
N VAL A 16 -8.06 -3.66 26.90
CA VAL A 16 -7.86 -4.98 27.53
C VAL A 16 -7.84 -6.08 26.46
N TYR A 17 -8.81 -6.10 25.55
CA TYR A 17 -8.85 -7.05 24.45
C TYR A 17 -7.60 -6.95 23.56
N GLY A 18 -7.23 -5.74 23.14
CA GLY A 18 -6.04 -5.51 22.30
C GLY A 18 -4.76 -5.99 22.99
N THR A 19 -4.62 -5.73 24.30
CA THR A 19 -3.47 -6.19 25.09
C THR A 19 -3.42 -7.71 25.17
N ILE A 20 -4.57 -8.38 25.39
CA ILE A 20 -4.66 -9.83 25.41
C ILE A 20 -4.27 -10.44 24.05
N VAL A 21 -4.76 -9.86 22.94
CA VAL A 21 -4.42 -10.33 21.58
C VAL A 21 -2.92 -10.20 21.31
N VAL A 22 -2.33 -9.03 21.59
CA VAL A 22 -0.90 -8.80 21.42
C VAL A 22 -0.09 -9.75 22.31
N GLY A 23 -0.50 -9.92 23.57
CA GLY A 23 0.13 -10.84 24.51
C GLY A 23 0.08 -12.30 24.03
N LEU A 24 -1.05 -12.73 23.46
CA LEU A 24 -1.22 -14.07 22.90
C LEU A 24 -0.31 -14.29 21.68
N VAL A 25 -0.22 -13.31 20.78
CA VAL A 25 0.69 -13.38 19.62
C VAL A 25 2.14 -13.50 20.08
N ILE A 26 2.56 -12.68 21.06
CA ILE A 26 3.91 -12.75 21.65
C ILE A 26 4.15 -14.11 22.31
N ALA A 27 3.17 -14.64 23.05
CA ALA A 27 3.28 -15.94 23.71
C ALA A 27 3.42 -17.08 22.69
N MET A 28 2.63 -17.06 21.60
CA MET A 28 2.73 -18.07 20.53
C MET A 28 4.08 -18.01 19.81
N LEU A 29 4.54 -16.82 19.44
CA LEU A 29 5.85 -16.62 18.81
C LEU A 29 6.99 -17.02 19.76
N GLY A 30 6.88 -16.67 21.04
CA GLY A 30 7.85 -17.02 22.08
C GLY A 30 7.92 -18.52 22.33
N LEU A 31 6.78 -19.20 22.47
CA LEU A 31 6.70 -20.65 22.60
C LEU A 31 7.27 -21.35 21.37
N SER A 32 6.91 -20.91 20.16
CA SER A 32 7.47 -21.42 18.91
C SER A 32 8.98 -21.24 18.84
N PHE A 33 9.50 -20.09 19.27
CA PHE A 33 10.94 -19.80 19.30
C PHE A 33 11.72 -20.65 20.31
N VAL A 34 11.11 -21.01 21.45
CA VAL A 34 11.72 -21.81 22.52
C VAL A 34 11.61 -23.31 22.23
N LEU A 35 10.45 -23.78 21.76
CA LEU A 35 10.18 -25.20 21.49
C LEU A 35 10.68 -25.64 20.10
N GLY A 36 10.85 -24.70 19.17
CA GLY A 36 11.30 -24.97 17.81
C GLY A 36 12.74 -25.49 17.77
N GLN A 37 12.96 -26.64 17.14
CA GLN A 37 14.30 -27.16 16.88
C GLN A 37 15.04 -26.22 15.92
N ARG A 38 16.21 -25.73 16.34
CA ARG A 38 17.05 -24.88 15.50
C ARG A 38 18.12 -25.71 14.81
N HIS A 39 18.10 -25.71 13.50
CA HIS A 39 19.18 -26.23 12.68
C HIS A 39 20.13 -25.10 12.29
N LYS A 40 21.44 -25.30 12.49
CA LYS A 40 22.49 -24.32 12.13
C LYS A 40 23.30 -24.82 10.94
N GLU A 41 22.63 -25.28 9.89
CA GLU A 41 23.32 -25.56 8.62
C GLU A 41 23.47 -24.30 7.78
N ARG A 42 24.57 -24.25 7.04
CA ARG A 42 24.91 -23.11 6.17
C ARG A 42 23.83 -22.86 5.11
N ALA A 43 23.27 -23.94 4.56
CA ALA A 43 22.18 -23.89 3.58
C ALA A 43 20.82 -23.46 4.17
N THR A 44 20.61 -23.57 5.49
CA THR A 44 19.34 -23.18 6.14
C THR A 44 19.09 -21.67 6.08
N ASN A 45 20.15 -20.85 6.00
CA ASN A 45 20.05 -19.39 5.95
C ASN A 45 20.30 -18.83 4.54
N GLU A 46 20.47 -19.69 3.53
CA GLU A 46 20.63 -19.26 2.14
C GLU A 46 19.24 -19.09 1.49
N PRO A 47 19.02 -18.04 0.68
CA PRO A 47 17.76 -17.84 -0.02
C PRO A 47 17.42 -19.07 -0.87
N TYR A 48 16.26 -19.66 -0.61
CA TYR A 48 15.80 -20.86 -1.27
C TYR A 48 15.68 -20.67 -2.79
N GLU A 49 16.19 -21.63 -3.57
CA GLU A 49 16.22 -21.65 -5.05
C GLU A 49 16.89 -20.47 -5.77
N GLY A 50 17.54 -19.57 -5.03
CA GLY A 50 17.91 -18.26 -5.56
C GLY A 50 18.90 -18.27 -6.72
N GLY A 51 19.82 -19.25 -6.83
CA GLY A 51 20.86 -19.38 -7.88
C GLY A 51 21.78 -18.15 -8.09
N ILE A 52 21.43 -17.04 -7.46
CA ILE A 52 21.95 -15.70 -7.57
C ILE A 52 22.43 -15.42 -6.16
N LEU A 53 23.74 -15.57 -5.98
CA LEU A 53 24.41 -15.05 -4.79
C LEU A 53 24.00 -13.59 -4.68
N SER A 54 23.53 -13.16 -3.51
CA SER A 54 23.28 -11.74 -3.25
C SER A 54 24.63 -11.02 -3.21
N THR A 55 25.19 -10.74 -4.39
CA THR A 55 26.43 -10.01 -4.59
C THR A 55 26.06 -8.66 -5.17
N GLY A 56 26.02 -7.66 -4.29
CA GLY A 56 25.70 -6.29 -4.66
C GLY A 56 25.16 -5.48 -3.49
N SER A 57 25.30 -4.15 -3.60
CA SER A 57 24.70 -3.19 -2.67
C SER A 57 23.17 -3.36 -2.66
N ALA A 58 22.56 -3.42 -1.48
CA ALA A 58 21.10 -3.52 -1.29
C ALA A 58 20.31 -2.30 -1.81
N ARG A 59 20.99 -1.32 -2.41
CA ARG A 59 20.39 -0.17 -3.08
C ARG A 59 20.04 -0.51 -4.54
N LEU A 60 19.05 -1.37 -4.75
CA LEU A 60 18.38 -1.39 -6.04
C LEU A 60 17.61 -0.07 -6.21
N ARG A 61 17.83 0.60 -7.35
CA ARG A 61 16.95 1.68 -7.79
C ARG A 61 15.65 1.05 -8.27
N PHE A 62 14.69 0.93 -7.36
CA PHE A 62 13.31 0.62 -7.73
C PHE A 62 12.80 1.72 -8.67
N SER A 63 11.95 1.35 -9.64
CA SER A 63 11.43 2.33 -10.59
C SER A 63 10.69 3.44 -9.84
N SER A 64 10.78 4.68 -10.35
CA SER A 64 10.11 5.85 -9.76
C SER A 64 8.59 5.72 -9.71
N GLN A 65 8.02 4.73 -10.38
CA GLN A 65 6.59 4.44 -10.42
C GLN A 65 6.03 4.11 -9.04
N PHE A 66 6.78 3.38 -8.19
CA PHE A 66 6.33 3.08 -6.83
C PHE A 66 6.17 4.32 -5.95
N TYR A 67 7.02 5.33 -6.18
CA TYR A 67 6.92 6.61 -5.47
C TYR A 67 5.66 7.38 -5.87
N LEU A 68 5.35 7.41 -7.18
CA LEU A 68 4.15 8.09 -7.67
C LEU A 68 2.87 7.50 -7.09
N ILE A 69 2.77 6.16 -7.00
CA ILE A 69 1.63 5.49 -6.34
C ILE A 69 1.54 5.89 -4.86
N ALA A 70 2.66 5.84 -4.14
CA ALA A 70 2.68 6.14 -2.71
C ALA A 70 2.25 7.60 -2.45
N MET A 71 2.74 8.53 -3.27
CA MET A 71 2.34 9.93 -3.20
C MET A 71 0.85 10.11 -3.53
N LEU A 72 0.35 9.48 -4.59
CA LEU A 72 -1.07 9.50 -4.96
C LEU A 72 -1.95 8.96 -3.81
N PHE A 73 -1.52 7.88 -3.16
CA PHE A 73 -2.24 7.30 -2.01
C PHE A 73 -2.32 8.29 -0.85
N VAL A 74 -1.21 8.93 -0.48
CA VAL A 74 -1.20 9.92 0.61
C VAL A 74 -2.09 11.12 0.29
N ILE A 75 -2.05 11.62 -0.95
CA ILE A 75 -2.92 12.73 -1.37
C ILE A 75 -4.38 12.28 -1.28
N PHE A 76 -4.74 11.15 -1.90
CA PHE A 76 -6.12 10.66 -1.90
C PHE A 76 -6.66 10.36 -0.48
N ASP A 77 -5.81 9.88 0.43
CA ASP A 77 -6.15 9.65 1.84
C ASP A 77 -6.47 10.97 2.56
N VAL A 78 -5.64 12.00 2.38
CA VAL A 78 -5.90 13.35 2.91
C VAL A 78 -7.20 13.93 2.35
N GLU A 79 -7.45 13.74 1.05
CA GLU A 79 -8.65 14.28 0.40
C GLU A 79 -9.94 13.61 0.90
N THR A 80 -9.84 12.35 1.33
CA THR A 80 -10.95 11.61 1.95
C THR A 80 -11.35 12.22 3.30
N ILE A 81 -10.40 12.75 4.08
CA ILE A 81 -10.70 13.45 5.35
C ILE A 81 -11.57 14.69 5.09
N PHE A 82 -11.36 15.42 3.99
CA PHE A 82 -12.22 16.56 3.64
C PHE A 82 -13.64 16.13 3.29
N ILE A 83 -13.80 15.04 2.52
CA ILE A 83 -15.12 14.47 2.23
C ILE A 83 -15.81 14.02 3.51
N PHE A 84 -15.08 13.38 4.43
CA PHE A 84 -15.63 12.94 5.71
C PHE A 84 -16.04 14.11 6.60
N SER A 85 -15.23 15.16 6.66
CA SER A 85 -15.54 16.39 7.41
C SER A 85 -16.82 17.05 6.87
N TRP A 86 -16.97 17.11 5.55
CA TRP A 86 -18.22 17.56 4.93
C TRP A 86 -19.40 16.62 5.25
N ALA A 87 -19.19 15.29 5.24
CA ALA A 87 -20.23 14.32 5.51
C ALA A 87 -20.79 14.44 6.94
N ILE A 88 -19.94 14.73 7.93
CA ILE A 88 -20.37 15.00 9.31
C ILE A 88 -21.25 16.26 9.38
N ALA A 89 -20.87 17.31 8.64
CA ALA A 89 -21.55 18.60 8.67
C ALA A 89 -22.63 18.75 7.55
N PHE A 90 -23.04 17.65 6.92
CA PHE A 90 -23.90 17.66 5.73
C PHE A 90 -25.20 18.46 5.94
N GLU A 91 -25.85 18.28 7.09
CA GLU A 91 -27.11 18.94 7.42
C GLU A 91 -26.98 20.46 7.54
N GLU A 92 -25.85 20.95 8.05
CA GLU A 92 -25.60 22.38 8.28
C GLU A 92 -25.22 23.11 6.98
N LEU A 93 -24.46 22.46 6.09
CA LEU A 93 -23.99 23.10 4.86
C LEU A 93 -25.01 23.03 3.70
N GLY A 94 -25.97 22.10 3.73
CA GLY A 94 -27.02 21.95 2.72
C GLY A 94 -26.51 21.94 1.28
N TRP A 95 -27.23 22.63 0.38
CA TRP A 95 -26.93 22.65 -1.06
C TRP A 95 -25.57 23.29 -1.41
N PHE A 96 -25.14 24.30 -0.65
CA PHE A 96 -23.85 24.95 -0.90
C PHE A 96 -22.68 24.00 -0.57
N GLY A 97 -22.76 23.28 0.54
CA GLY A 97 -21.77 22.23 0.86
C GLY A 97 -21.76 21.11 -0.17
N TYR A 98 -22.94 20.67 -0.62
CA TYR A 98 -23.05 19.63 -1.62
C TYR A 98 -22.37 20.01 -2.95
N ILE A 99 -22.59 21.22 -3.46
CA ILE A 99 -21.90 21.71 -4.66
C ILE A 99 -20.39 21.81 -4.43
N GLY A 100 -19.98 22.32 -3.26
CA GLY A 100 -18.57 22.41 -2.89
C GLY A 100 -17.86 21.06 -2.92
N VAL A 101 -18.43 20.05 -2.26
CA VAL A 101 -17.85 18.69 -2.25
C VAL A 101 -17.90 18.03 -3.63
N SER A 102 -18.94 18.30 -4.42
CA SER A 102 -19.07 17.73 -5.77
C SER A 102 -17.94 18.24 -6.68
N VAL A 103 -17.67 19.54 -6.65
CA VAL A 103 -16.57 20.16 -7.41
C VAL A 103 -15.22 19.60 -6.94
N PHE A 104 -15.03 19.46 -5.64
CA PHE A 104 -13.83 18.89 -5.05
C PHE A 104 -13.59 17.43 -5.51
N VAL A 105 -14.62 16.59 -5.48
CA VAL A 105 -14.55 15.21 -5.97
C VAL A 105 -14.23 15.16 -7.47
N ILE A 106 -14.85 16.02 -8.28
CA ILE A 106 -14.53 16.11 -9.72
C ILE A 106 -13.06 16.45 -9.94
N LEU A 107 -12.49 17.35 -9.14
CA LEU A 107 -11.08 17.72 -9.22
C LEU A 107 -10.17 16.52 -8.92
N LEU A 108 -10.50 15.70 -7.92
CA LEU A 108 -9.79 14.44 -7.64
C LEU A 108 -9.82 13.49 -8.84
N PHE A 109 -10.99 13.34 -9.46
CA PHE A 109 -11.12 12.51 -10.67
C PHE A 109 -10.25 13.02 -11.82
N VAL A 110 -10.19 14.34 -12.04
CA VAL A 110 -9.34 14.94 -13.08
C VAL A 110 -7.86 14.66 -12.82
N VAL A 111 -7.40 14.83 -11.57
CA VAL A 111 -6.01 14.53 -11.18
C VAL A 111 -5.69 13.05 -11.39
N LEU A 112 -6.59 12.15 -10.97
CA LEU A 112 -6.43 10.71 -11.15
C LEU A 112 -6.33 10.31 -12.63
N ILE A 113 -7.21 10.85 -13.48
CA ILE A 113 -7.20 10.58 -14.93
C ILE A 113 -5.91 11.12 -15.56
N TYR A 114 -5.44 12.28 -15.12
CA TYR A 114 -4.19 12.87 -15.63
C TYR A 114 -2.98 11.99 -15.32
N GLU A 115 -2.83 11.54 -14.06
CA GLU A 115 -1.75 10.65 -13.64
C GLU A 115 -1.81 9.28 -14.33
N TRP A 116 -3.03 8.74 -14.51
CA TRP A 116 -3.21 7.49 -15.25
C TRP A 116 -2.73 7.63 -16.70
N ARG A 117 -3.06 8.73 -17.38
CA ARG A 117 -2.61 8.96 -18.76
C ARG A 117 -1.11 9.19 -18.87
N ASN A 118 -0.46 9.70 -17.82
CA ASN A 118 1.00 9.85 -17.77
C ASN A 118 1.74 8.52 -17.56
N GLY A 119 1.04 7.41 -17.38
CA GLY A 119 1.65 6.10 -17.20
C GLY A 119 2.25 5.90 -15.81
N ALA A 120 1.89 6.74 -14.83
CA ALA A 120 2.27 6.55 -13.43
C ALA A 120 1.71 5.23 -12.86
N LEU A 121 0.61 4.75 -13.45
CA LEU A 121 -0.08 3.51 -13.09
C LEU A 121 0.29 2.29 -13.95
N ASP A 122 1.26 2.41 -14.87
CA ASP A 122 1.60 1.33 -15.80
C ASP A 122 2.71 0.44 -15.20
N PHE A 123 2.31 -0.69 -14.64
CA PHE A 123 3.20 -1.63 -13.94
C PHE A 123 3.56 -2.80 -14.84
N GLY A 124 4.72 -2.71 -15.49
CA GLY A 124 5.29 -3.84 -16.20
C GLY A 124 6.42 -3.44 -17.15
N PRO A 125 7.35 -4.37 -17.45
CA PRO A 125 8.26 -4.19 -18.56
C PRO A 125 7.43 -3.96 -19.83
N ASP A 126 7.69 -2.85 -20.51
CA ASP A 126 6.94 -2.43 -21.70
C ASP A 126 7.12 -3.48 -22.81
N GLY A 127 6.19 -4.45 -22.87
CA GLY A 127 6.33 -5.66 -23.69
C GLY A 127 6.51 -5.33 -25.16
N LYS A 128 5.96 -4.21 -25.62
CA LYS A 128 6.15 -3.68 -26.98
C LYS A 128 7.60 -3.30 -27.25
N LYS A 129 8.30 -2.67 -26.29
CA LYS A 129 9.73 -2.33 -26.41
C LYS A 129 10.60 -3.59 -26.41
N ILE A 130 10.28 -4.56 -25.55
CA ILE A 130 11.00 -5.85 -25.47
C ILE A 130 10.84 -6.63 -26.76
N LEU A 131 9.60 -6.75 -27.28
CA LEU A 131 9.31 -7.44 -28.54
C LEU A 131 10.02 -6.78 -29.73
N LYS A 132 10.08 -5.44 -29.76
CA LYS A 132 10.79 -4.70 -30.81
C LYS A 132 12.30 -4.96 -30.76
N ALA A 133 12.89 -4.99 -29.56
CA ALA A 133 14.29 -5.33 -29.35
C ALA A 133 14.59 -6.79 -29.75
N TYR A 134 13.75 -7.74 -29.33
CA TYR A 134 13.86 -9.15 -29.69
C TYR A 134 13.81 -9.36 -31.21
N LYS A 135 12.83 -8.74 -31.89
CA LYS A 135 12.67 -8.84 -33.36
C LYS A 135 13.86 -8.25 -34.11
N LYS A 136 14.47 -7.18 -33.57
CA LYS A 136 15.70 -6.58 -34.12
C LYS A 136 16.91 -7.54 -33.98
N LEU A 137 17.03 -8.23 -32.86
CA LEU A 137 18.11 -9.19 -32.62
C LEU A 137 17.95 -10.45 -33.49
N THR A 138 16.75 -11.04 -33.54
CA THR A 138 16.47 -12.22 -34.37
C THR A 138 16.46 -11.94 -35.88
N GLY A 139 16.05 -10.74 -36.29
CA GLY A 139 16.11 -10.33 -37.70
C GLY A 139 17.54 -10.17 -38.23
N LYS A 140 18.50 -9.81 -37.36
CA LYS A 140 19.92 -9.66 -37.74
C LYS A 140 20.62 -11.01 -37.90
N THR A 141 20.22 -12.02 -37.14
CA THR A 141 20.81 -13.37 -37.19
C THR A 141 20.39 -14.16 -38.44
N LYS A 142 19.26 -13.83 -39.07
CA LYS A 142 18.83 -14.44 -40.35
C LYS A 142 19.49 -13.81 -41.60
N ALA A 143 20.26 -12.75 -41.44
CA ALA A 143 20.91 -12.02 -42.53
C ALA A 143 22.43 -12.31 -42.64
N LEU A 144 22.93 -13.25 -41.84
CA LEU A 144 24.27 -13.85 -41.89
C LEU A 144 24.11 -15.33 -42.26
#